data_AF-A0A2K3JG87-F1
#
_entry.id   AF-A0A2K3JG87-F1
#
_cell.length_a   1.000
_cell.length_b   1.000
_cell.length_c   1.000
_cell.angle_alpha   90.00
_cell.angle_beta   90.00
_cell.angle_gamma   90.00
#
_symmetry.space_group_name_H-M   'P 1'
#
loop_
_entity.id
_entity.type
_entity.pdbx_description
1 polymer ?
#
loop_
_entity_poly.entity_id
_entity_poly.type
_entity_poly.pdbx_seq_one_letter_code
_entity_poly.pdbx_strand_id
1 'polypeptide(L)'
;MITSLGRNILVSGTILLLLGAAFASGICLTTITASSHSDHRTFTTQICDTRQDTLHSVQVTQEQCREIQTVFDKLKNQLSTADSLEETHRIFNDTIDVLARYNLLPSDLNIHHLKRLVTRTHPYKKIPRIQTNLLPSVHGTSNEGEMQNFFCSVAGNTSTTHVAKLTKRIAHYLYIIMDHYTGNALLVKVATALWVVCNQISKITQNIVTQNGSHYGVSMYFGNYHYYPYPDWLKPAEGWIFTDGINGKQNLTGSFWGHTIAGGWQPQDDWYMNYTWRGCLGFSGLIIYTGLDNAYFIGSALHVHVGFNRP
;
A
#
# COMPACT_ATOMS: atom_id res chain seq x y z
N MET A 1 17.08 43.46 -20.96
CA MET A 1 16.27 42.22 -20.95
C MET A 1 17.12 40.95 -21.06
N ILE A 2 18.13 40.89 -21.95
CA ILE A 2 18.98 39.70 -22.19
C ILE A 2 19.80 39.25 -20.94
N THR A 3 20.21 40.17 -20.08
CA THR A 3 20.99 39.87 -18.86
C THR A 3 20.21 39.13 -17.77
N SER A 4 18.88 39.28 -17.71
CA SER A 4 18.06 38.58 -16.72
C SER A 4 17.78 37.12 -17.10
N LEU A 5 17.68 36.83 -18.40
CA LEU A 5 17.41 35.50 -18.92
C LEU A 5 18.61 34.58 -18.71
N GLY A 6 19.83 35.08 -18.98
CA GLY A 6 21.07 34.33 -18.74
C GLY A 6 21.27 33.97 -17.27
N ARG A 7 20.94 34.89 -16.34
CA ARG A 7 21.06 34.63 -14.90
C ARG A 7 20.06 33.57 -14.42
N ASN A 8 18.83 33.59 -14.93
CA ASN A 8 17.81 32.60 -14.55
C ASN A 8 18.13 31.20 -15.10
N ILE A 9 18.70 31.11 -16.32
CA ILE A 9 19.16 29.84 -16.90
C ILE A 9 20.34 29.28 -16.10
N LEU A 10 21.31 30.14 -15.73
CA LEU A 10 22.46 29.73 -14.94
C LEU A 10 22.03 29.19 -13.56
N VAL A 11 21.17 29.92 -12.85
CA VAL A 11 20.65 29.52 -11.53
C VAL A 11 19.87 28.21 -11.62
N SER A 12 19.02 28.05 -12.63
CA SER A 12 18.27 26.81 -12.85
C SER A 12 19.20 25.63 -13.16
N GLY A 13 20.25 25.86 -13.97
CA GLY A 13 21.27 24.88 -14.29
C GLY A 13 22.08 24.45 -13.07
N THR A 14 22.48 25.39 -12.21
CA THR A 14 23.23 25.08 -10.97
C THR A 14 22.37 24.28 -9.99
N ILE A 15 21.09 24.62 -9.84
CA ILE A 15 20.15 23.87 -9.00
C ILE A 15 19.98 22.43 -9.54
N LEU A 16 19.81 22.26 -10.86
CA LEU A 16 19.73 20.93 -11.49
C LEU A 16 21.02 20.10 -11.30
N LEU A 17 22.18 20.74 -11.36
CA LEU A 17 23.48 20.06 -11.19
C LEU A 17 23.73 19.63 -9.74
N LEU A 18 23.39 20.48 -8.77
CA LEU A 18 23.48 20.17 -7.34
C LEU A 18 22.50 19.05 -6.95
N LEU A 19 21.30 19.08 -7.54
CA LEU A 19 20.32 18.00 -7.40
C LEU A 19 20.87 16.70 -8.02
N GLY A 20 21.44 16.74 -9.23
CA GLY A 20 22.05 15.57 -9.88
C GLY A 20 23.18 14.93 -9.05
N ALA A 21 24.06 15.73 -8.46
CA ALA A 21 25.14 15.26 -7.60
C ALA A 21 24.63 14.63 -6.29
N ALA A 22 23.54 15.17 -5.72
CA ALA A 22 22.90 14.61 -4.52
C ALA A 22 22.13 13.30 -4.79
N PHE A 23 21.73 13.04 -6.04
CA PHE A 23 20.99 11.83 -6.41
C PHE A 23 21.87 10.65 -6.83
N ALA A 24 23.13 10.88 -7.23
CA ALA A 24 24.04 9.80 -7.63
C ALA A 24 24.38 8.82 -6.49
N SER A 25 24.31 9.26 -5.23
CA SER A 25 24.63 8.45 -4.04
C SER A 25 23.43 7.72 -3.43
N GLY A 26 22.19 7.96 -3.90
CA GLY A 26 20.97 7.43 -3.28
C GLY A 26 20.27 6.30 -4.03
N ILE A 27 20.70 5.99 -5.26
CA ILE A 27 20.13 4.91 -6.07
C ILE A 27 20.95 3.64 -5.82
N CYS A 28 20.80 3.06 -4.63
CA CYS A 28 21.05 1.63 -4.48
C CYS A 28 19.86 0.94 -5.13
N LEU A 29 19.97 0.72 -6.44
CA LEU A 29 19.01 -0.06 -7.19
C LEU A 29 19.02 -1.45 -6.56
N THR A 30 17.97 -1.81 -5.83
CA THR A 30 17.68 -3.21 -5.50
C THR A 30 17.36 -3.88 -6.83
N THR A 31 18.41 -4.35 -7.51
CA THR A 31 18.33 -5.27 -8.62
C THR A 31 17.65 -6.51 -8.08
N ILE A 32 16.35 -6.65 -8.34
CA ILE A 32 15.66 -7.94 -8.23
C ILE A 32 16.28 -8.79 -9.34
N THR A 33 17.39 -9.45 -9.02
CA THR A 33 17.95 -10.49 -9.85
C THR A 33 16.93 -11.61 -9.91
N ALA A 34 16.26 -11.74 -11.05
CA ALA A 34 15.61 -12.98 -11.42
C ALA A 34 16.71 -14.03 -11.56
N SER A 35 17.05 -14.73 -10.47
CA SER A 35 17.93 -15.88 -10.55
C SER A 35 17.19 -16.99 -11.27
N SER A 36 17.55 -17.16 -12.54
CA SER A 36 17.29 -18.39 -13.27
C SER A 36 17.92 -19.55 -12.48
N HIS A 37 17.10 -20.58 -12.21
CA HIS A 37 17.51 -21.86 -11.60
C HIS A 37 18.00 -21.87 -10.15
N SER A 38 17.26 -21.29 -9.21
CA SER A 38 17.45 -21.62 -7.78
C SER A 38 16.20 -22.29 -7.18
N ASP A 39 16.37 -23.41 -6.48
CA ASP A 39 15.34 -24.10 -5.65
C ASP A 39 14.80 -23.24 -4.47
N HIS A 40 15.10 -21.94 -4.50
CA HIS A 40 14.82 -20.98 -3.46
C HIS A 40 13.84 -19.93 -3.98
N ARG A 41 12.91 -19.51 -3.13
CA ARG A 41 12.01 -18.39 -3.39
C ARG A 41 12.32 -17.24 -2.45
N THR A 42 12.17 -16.01 -2.93
CA THR A 42 12.38 -14.82 -2.11
C THR A 42 11.05 -14.34 -1.53
N PHE A 43 11.01 -14.18 -0.21
CA PHE A 43 9.95 -13.48 0.50
C PHE A 43 10.46 -12.09 0.85
N THR A 44 9.70 -11.06 0.51
CA THR A 44 10.02 -9.68 0.88
C THR A 44 8.98 -9.14 1.84
N THR A 45 9.41 -8.83 3.04
CA THR A 45 8.60 -8.25 4.10
C THR A 45 8.76 -6.74 4.10
N GLN A 46 7.63 -6.04 4.06
CA GLN A 46 7.52 -4.60 4.22
C GLN A 46 6.76 -4.29 5.50
N ILE A 47 7.38 -3.51 6.38
CA ILE A 47 6.72 -2.98 7.57
C ILE A 47 6.16 -1.61 7.22
N CYS A 48 4.84 -1.49 7.24
CA CYS A 48 4.13 -0.25 7.02
C CYS A 48 3.90 0.44 8.37
N ASP A 49 4.95 1.08 8.89
CA ASP A 49 4.87 2.01 10.02
C ASP A 49 5.03 3.45 9.51
N THR A 50 4.42 4.38 10.24
CA THR A 50 4.42 5.82 10.00
C THR A 50 5.80 6.47 9.98
N ARG A 51 6.86 5.79 10.44
CA ARG A 51 8.18 6.40 10.68
C ARG A 51 9.27 6.00 9.69
N GLN A 52 9.28 4.74 9.24
CA GLN A 52 10.30 4.22 8.32
C GLN A 52 9.76 2.95 7.65
N ASP A 53 9.96 2.84 6.33
CA ASP A 53 9.72 1.59 5.61
C ASP A 53 10.96 0.73 5.74
N THR A 54 10.83 -0.37 6.47
CA THR A 54 11.85 -1.41 6.49
C THR A 54 11.44 -2.48 5.50
N LEU A 55 12.27 -2.70 4.49
CA LEU A 55 12.19 -3.85 3.60
C LEU A 55 13.20 -4.89 4.06
N HIS A 56 12.75 -6.14 4.17
CA HIS A 56 13.59 -7.27 4.55
C HIS A 56 13.27 -8.44 3.64
N SER A 57 14.28 -8.98 2.96
CA SER A 57 14.10 -10.07 2.02
C SER A 57 14.86 -11.30 2.49
N VAL A 58 14.21 -12.46 2.42
CA VAL A 58 14.79 -13.75 2.78
C VAL A 58 14.57 -14.74 1.65
N GLN A 59 15.62 -15.48 1.33
CA GLN A 59 15.51 -16.65 0.45
C GLN A 59 15.19 -17.87 1.29
N VAL A 60 14.17 -18.61 0.88
CA VAL A 60 13.70 -19.81 1.58
C VAL A 60 13.63 -20.98 0.62
N THR A 61 13.81 -22.19 1.13
CA THR A 61 13.69 -23.43 0.35
C THR A 61 12.23 -23.70 -0.03
N GLN A 62 12.01 -24.59 -1.00
CA GLN A 62 10.67 -25.04 -1.37
C GLN A 62 9.91 -25.69 -0.20
N GLU A 63 10.60 -26.37 0.71
CA GLU A 63 9.99 -26.97 1.92
C GLU A 63 9.53 -25.88 2.89
N GLN A 64 10.40 -24.91 3.18
CA GLN A 64 10.06 -23.74 4.01
C GLN A 64 8.91 -22.94 3.40
N CYS A 65 8.82 -22.83 2.07
CA CYS A 65 7.67 -22.19 1.41
C CYS A 65 6.35 -22.88 1.75
N ARG A 66 6.30 -24.22 1.79
CA ARG A 66 5.10 -24.99 2.14
C ARG A 66 4.72 -24.80 3.60
N GLU A 67 5.72 -24.75 4.48
CA GLU A 67 5.48 -24.47 5.89
C GLU A 67 4.92 -23.05 6.10
N ILE A 68 5.52 -22.04 5.46
CA ILE A 68 5.05 -20.66 5.51
C ILE A 68 3.63 -20.55 4.94
N GLN A 69 3.32 -21.24 3.84
CA GLN A 69 1.96 -21.29 3.30
C GLN A 69 0.96 -21.84 4.33
N THR A 70 1.36 -22.88 5.07
CA THR A 70 0.54 -23.47 6.14
C THR A 70 0.27 -22.46 7.25
N VAL A 71 1.20 -21.55 7.54
CA VAL A 71 0.98 -20.45 8.49
C VAL A 71 -0.16 -19.53 8.02
N PHE A 72 -0.16 -19.14 6.75
CA PHE A 72 -1.20 -18.27 6.19
C PHE A 72 -2.56 -18.97 6.04
N ASP A 73 -2.57 -20.25 5.70
CA ASP A 73 -3.80 -21.04 5.64
C ASP A 73 -4.40 -21.20 7.05
N LYS A 74 -3.55 -21.42 8.06
CA LYS A 74 -3.98 -21.44 9.47
C LYS A 74 -4.52 -20.08 9.90
N LEU A 75 -3.85 -18.98 9.56
CA LEU A 75 -4.33 -17.61 9.80
C LEU A 75 -5.74 -17.43 9.23
N LYS A 76 -5.94 -17.77 7.95
CA LYS A 76 -7.26 -17.68 7.29
C LYS A 76 -8.34 -18.44 8.06
N ASN A 77 -8.07 -19.68 8.43
CA ASN A 77 -9.02 -20.56 9.12
C ASN A 77 -9.32 -20.11 10.56
N GLN A 78 -8.32 -19.58 11.27
CA GLN A 78 -8.53 -19.02 12.60
C GLN A 78 -9.37 -17.74 12.53
N LEU A 79 -9.12 -16.87 11.55
CA LEU A 79 -9.90 -15.63 11.39
C LEU A 79 -11.35 -15.89 10.96
N SER A 80 -11.63 -16.93 10.16
CA SER A 80 -13.00 -17.27 9.78
C SER A 80 -13.86 -17.78 10.94
N THR A 81 -13.21 -18.24 12.01
CA THR A 81 -13.86 -18.78 13.22
C THR A 81 -13.73 -17.88 14.45
N ALA A 82 -12.94 -16.81 14.37
CA ALA A 82 -12.73 -15.88 15.48
C ALA A 82 -14.04 -15.21 15.87
N ASP A 83 -14.40 -15.19 17.16
CA ASP A 83 -15.70 -14.67 17.62
C ASP A 83 -15.66 -13.22 18.08
N SER A 84 -14.47 -12.67 18.31
CA SER A 84 -14.28 -11.33 18.82
C SER A 84 -13.03 -10.66 18.28
N LEU A 85 -13.01 -9.33 18.35
CA LEU A 85 -11.84 -8.53 18.02
C LEU A 85 -10.62 -8.87 18.89
N GLU A 86 -10.84 -9.20 20.16
CA GLU A 86 -9.78 -9.66 21.07
C GLU A 86 -9.15 -10.96 20.56
N GLU A 87 -9.97 -11.90 20.10
CA GLU A 87 -9.51 -13.14 19.49
C GLU A 87 -8.78 -12.87 18.16
N THR A 88 -9.29 -11.98 17.31
CA THR A 88 -8.58 -11.53 16.10
C THR A 88 -7.19 -10.97 16.43
N HIS A 89 -7.08 -10.12 17.44
CA HIS A 89 -5.80 -9.57 17.88
C HIS A 89 -4.85 -10.64 18.42
N ARG A 90 -5.38 -11.63 19.16
CA ARG A 90 -4.61 -12.79 19.61
C ARG A 90 -4.05 -13.57 18.42
N ILE A 91 -4.90 -13.89 17.44
CA ILE A 91 -4.51 -14.59 16.21
C ILE A 91 -3.42 -13.81 15.46
N PHE A 92 -3.56 -12.48 15.36
CA PHE A 92 -2.54 -11.63 14.74
C PHE A 92 -1.20 -11.72 15.47
N ASN A 93 -1.20 -11.57 16.79
CA ASN A 93 0.01 -11.64 17.60
C ASN A 93 0.70 -13.01 17.50
N ASP A 94 -0.06 -14.10 17.56
CA ASP A 94 0.45 -15.46 17.42
C ASP A 94 1.08 -15.68 16.04
N THR A 95 0.44 -15.13 14.99
CA THR A 95 0.96 -15.19 13.62
C THR A 95 2.29 -14.44 13.49
N ILE A 96 2.41 -13.25 14.08
CA ILE A 96 3.66 -12.49 14.10
C ILE A 96 4.79 -13.29 14.77
N ASP A 97 4.52 -13.99 15.88
CA ASP A 97 5.51 -14.86 16.52
C ASP A 97 5.96 -16.01 15.62
N VAL A 98 5.02 -16.62 14.90
CA VAL A 98 5.33 -17.69 13.96
C VAL A 98 6.20 -17.17 12.82
N LEU A 99 5.85 -16.03 12.23
CA LEU A 99 6.63 -15.40 11.14
C LEU A 99 8.05 -15.02 11.58
N ALA A 100 8.22 -14.56 12.82
CA ALA A 100 9.53 -14.27 13.40
C ALA A 100 10.44 -15.51 13.41
N ARG A 101 9.90 -16.69 13.74
CA ARG A 101 10.65 -17.96 13.78
C ARG A 101 11.14 -18.41 12.40
N TYR A 102 10.46 -18.00 11.33
CA TYR A 102 10.88 -18.24 9.95
C TYR A 102 11.88 -17.19 9.42
N ASN A 103 12.38 -16.29 10.28
CA ASN A 103 13.24 -15.16 9.91
C ASN A 103 12.61 -14.23 8.87
N LEU A 104 11.29 -14.27 8.67
CA LEU A 104 10.58 -13.38 7.74
C LEU A 104 10.52 -11.94 8.24
N LEU A 105 10.92 -11.69 9.49
CA LEU A 105 11.02 -10.37 10.08
C LEU A 105 12.50 -9.99 10.28
N PRO A 106 12.87 -8.70 10.16
CA PRO A 106 14.21 -8.23 10.51
C PRO A 106 14.59 -8.63 11.94
N SER A 107 15.83 -9.08 12.16
CA SER A 107 16.30 -9.53 13.48
C SER A 107 16.44 -8.40 14.51
N ASP A 108 16.61 -7.17 14.05
CA ASP A 108 16.66 -5.95 14.85
C ASP A 108 15.26 -5.39 15.17
N LEU A 109 14.20 -5.99 14.61
CA LEU A 109 12.84 -5.53 14.83
C LEU A 109 12.35 -5.90 16.23
N ASN A 110 11.84 -4.89 16.95
CA ASN A 110 11.12 -5.11 18.19
C ASN A 110 9.76 -5.78 17.91
N ILE A 111 9.66 -7.10 18.15
CA ILE A 111 8.44 -7.89 17.92
C ILE A 111 7.23 -7.34 18.70
N HIS A 112 7.44 -6.84 19.93
CA HIS A 112 6.36 -6.23 20.71
C HIS A 112 5.82 -4.96 20.02
N HIS A 113 6.68 -4.16 19.41
CA HIS A 113 6.26 -3.00 18.60
C HIS A 113 5.45 -3.45 17.38
N LEU A 114 5.89 -4.48 16.66
CA LEU A 114 5.16 -5.00 15.49
C LEU A 114 3.79 -5.56 15.87
N LYS A 115 3.70 -6.35 16.94
CA LYS A 115 2.43 -6.83 17.50
C LYS A 115 1.47 -5.69 17.82
N ARG A 116 1.98 -4.65 18.48
CA ARG A 116 1.20 -3.44 18.76
C ARG A 116 0.79 -2.72 17.47
N LEU A 117 1.63 -2.69 16.44
CA LEU A 117 1.34 -2.07 15.16
C LEU A 117 0.19 -2.79 14.43
N VAL A 118 0.23 -4.12 14.35
CA VAL A 118 -0.79 -4.90 13.63
C VAL A 118 -2.13 -4.96 14.36
N THR A 119 -2.11 -4.81 15.69
CA THR A 119 -3.32 -4.75 16.53
C THR A 119 -3.74 -3.32 16.89
N ARG A 120 -3.09 -2.32 16.29
CA ARG A 120 -3.39 -0.91 16.56
C ARG A 120 -4.74 -0.55 15.93
N THR A 121 -5.82 -0.82 16.64
CA THR A 121 -7.09 -0.18 16.30
C THR A 121 -6.88 1.32 16.44
N HIS A 122 -7.00 2.02 15.32
CA HIS A 122 -6.96 3.48 15.33
C HIS A 122 -8.04 3.92 16.29
N PRO A 123 -7.71 4.62 17.39
CA PRO A 123 -8.70 4.93 18.40
C PRO A 123 -9.82 5.67 17.71
N TYR A 124 -11.02 5.10 17.77
CA TYR A 124 -12.27 5.76 17.44
C TYR A 124 -12.47 6.89 18.46
N LYS A 125 -11.65 7.94 18.37
CA LYS A 125 -11.94 9.19 19.04
C LYS A 125 -13.13 9.75 18.30
N LYS A 126 -14.34 9.38 18.77
CA LYS A 126 -15.66 9.91 18.40
C LYS A 126 -15.52 11.13 17.51
N ILE A 127 -15.42 10.94 16.19
CA ILE A 127 -15.46 12.06 15.26
C ILE A 127 -16.95 12.39 15.20
N PRO A 128 -17.43 13.45 15.89
CA PRO A 128 -18.86 13.63 16.12
C PRO A 128 -19.64 13.79 14.81
N ARG A 129 -18.94 14.26 13.76
CA ARG A 129 -19.49 14.47 12.42
C ARG A 129 -19.67 13.19 11.59
N ILE A 130 -18.97 12.10 11.90
CA ILE A 130 -19.15 10.82 11.20
C ILE A 130 -20.39 10.10 11.75
N GLN A 131 -20.73 10.29 13.03
CA GLN A 131 -21.96 9.72 13.62
C GLN A 131 -23.25 10.41 13.17
N THR A 132 -23.24 11.70 12.83
CA THR A 132 -24.48 12.44 12.58
C THR A 132 -25.00 12.37 11.13
N ASN A 133 -24.16 11.98 10.16
CA ASN A 133 -24.55 11.91 8.75
C ASN A 133 -24.43 10.50 8.13
N LEU A 134 -23.92 9.50 8.86
CA LEU A 134 -24.07 8.10 8.47
C LEU A 134 -25.45 7.63 8.92
N LEU A 135 -26.36 7.65 7.96
CA LEU A 135 -27.79 7.32 8.05
C LEU A 135 -28.12 6.08 8.91
N PRO A 136 -29.38 6.01 9.40
CA PRO A 136 -29.89 4.95 10.26
C PRO A 136 -30.10 3.65 9.48
N SER A 137 -29.03 2.90 9.20
CA SER A 137 -29.12 1.50 8.77
C SER A 137 -27.80 0.73 8.88
N VAL A 138 -26.94 1.00 9.88
CA VAL A 138 -25.69 0.21 10.12
C VAL A 138 -26.00 -1.16 10.78
N HIS A 139 -27.07 -1.80 10.31
CA HIS A 139 -27.31 -3.25 10.32
C HIS A 139 -27.45 -3.75 8.87
N GLY A 140 -26.95 -2.99 7.89
CA GLY A 140 -26.88 -3.42 6.50
C GLY A 140 -25.95 -4.62 6.40
N THR A 141 -26.55 -5.80 6.33
CA THR A 141 -25.99 -6.96 5.64
C THR A 141 -25.23 -6.45 4.43
N SER A 142 -23.97 -6.88 4.27
CA SER A 142 -23.24 -6.74 3.01
C SER A 142 -24.21 -6.97 1.86
N ASN A 143 -24.33 -6.03 0.92
CA ASN A 143 -24.83 -6.43 -0.39
C ASN A 143 -23.97 -7.64 -0.80
N GLU A 144 -24.59 -8.73 -1.26
CA GLU A 144 -23.84 -9.93 -1.65
C GLU A 144 -22.67 -9.53 -2.55
N GLY A 145 -21.44 -9.73 -2.08
CA GLY A 145 -20.24 -9.39 -2.83
C GLY A 145 -19.63 -8.00 -2.61
N GLU A 146 -20.02 -7.27 -1.56
CA GLU A 146 -19.41 -6.00 -1.17
C GLU A 146 -19.01 -6.01 0.32
N MET A 147 -17.75 -5.67 0.61
CA MET A 147 -17.20 -5.55 1.96
C MET A 147 -16.88 -4.08 2.21
N GLN A 148 -17.43 -3.51 3.28
CA GLN A 148 -17.11 -2.15 3.72
C GLN A 148 -16.99 -2.10 5.24
N ASN A 149 -15.82 -1.68 5.73
CA ASN A 149 -15.52 -1.62 7.15
C ASN A 149 -14.64 -0.42 7.50
N PHE A 150 -14.72 0.05 8.74
CA PHE A 150 -14.01 1.23 9.23
C PHE A 150 -13.25 0.90 10.52
N PHE A 151 -12.10 1.54 10.71
CA PHE A 151 -11.22 1.37 11.89
C PHE A 151 -11.03 -0.11 12.24
N CYS A 152 -10.71 -0.92 11.23
CA CYS A 152 -10.77 -2.37 11.32
C CYS A 152 -9.37 -3.00 11.41
N SER A 153 -9.29 -4.14 12.09
CA SER A 153 -8.23 -5.12 11.89
C SER A 153 -8.44 -5.78 10.53
N VAL A 154 -7.39 -5.92 9.74
CA VAL A 154 -7.46 -6.40 8.36
C VAL A 154 -6.32 -7.38 8.08
N ALA A 155 -6.66 -8.49 7.42
CA ALA A 155 -5.69 -9.46 6.94
C ALA A 155 -6.14 -10.05 5.60
N GLY A 156 -5.20 -10.53 4.79
CA GLY A 156 -5.53 -11.15 3.52
C GLY A 156 -4.33 -11.75 2.80
N ASN A 157 -4.66 -12.51 1.77
CA ASN A 157 -3.73 -12.97 0.75
C ASN A 157 -4.37 -12.64 -0.60
N THR A 158 -3.77 -11.72 -1.33
CA THR A 158 -4.36 -11.23 -2.57
C THR A 158 -3.32 -11.14 -3.67
N SER A 159 -3.73 -11.51 -4.87
CA SER A 159 -2.98 -11.19 -6.07
C SER A 159 -3.16 -9.71 -6.46
N THR A 160 -2.29 -9.20 -7.32
CA THR A 160 -2.44 -7.89 -7.97
C THR A 160 -2.69 -6.76 -6.96
N THR A 161 -1.93 -6.81 -5.87
CA THR A 161 -2.06 -5.88 -4.75
C THR A 161 -0.89 -4.92 -4.71
N HIS A 162 -1.22 -3.64 -4.75
CA HIS A 162 -0.23 -2.58 -4.78
C HIS A 162 -0.40 -1.66 -3.59
N VAL A 163 0.71 -1.14 -3.09
CA VAL A 163 0.72 -0.19 -2.00
C VAL A 163 1.25 1.14 -2.52
N ALA A 164 0.44 2.19 -2.43
CA ALA A 164 0.88 3.53 -2.74
C ALA A 164 0.86 4.40 -1.49
N LYS A 165 1.95 5.16 -1.32
CA LYS A 165 2.04 6.20 -0.30
C LYS A 165 1.32 7.46 -0.77
N LEU A 166 0.87 8.26 0.19
CA LEU A 166 0.18 9.54 -0.04
C LEU A 166 0.93 10.49 -1.00
N THR A 167 2.26 10.42 -1.04
CA THR A 167 3.14 11.19 -1.93
C THR A 167 2.82 10.97 -3.41
N LYS A 168 2.60 9.71 -3.82
CA LYS A 168 2.25 9.37 -5.21
C LYS A 168 0.90 9.96 -5.61
N ARG A 169 0.00 10.17 -4.63
CA ARG A 169 -1.35 10.73 -4.83
C ARG A 169 -1.35 12.22 -5.15
N ILE A 170 -0.52 13.01 -4.47
CA ILE A 170 -0.39 14.45 -4.75
C ILE A 170 0.25 14.66 -6.14
N ALA A 171 1.29 13.88 -6.43
CA ALA A 171 1.97 13.92 -7.71
C ALA A 171 1.05 13.55 -8.88
N HIS A 172 0.15 12.59 -8.67
CA HIS A 172 -0.90 12.21 -9.61
C HIS A 172 -1.94 13.33 -9.84
N TYR A 173 -2.46 13.96 -8.79
CA TYR A 173 -3.46 15.04 -8.95
C TYR A 173 -2.90 16.23 -9.74
N LEU A 174 -1.64 16.59 -9.51
CA LEU A 174 -0.97 17.65 -10.25
C LEU A 174 -0.79 17.29 -11.72
N TYR A 175 -0.46 16.02 -12.02
CA TYR A 175 -0.31 15.55 -13.40
C TYR A 175 -1.64 15.60 -14.18
N ILE A 176 -2.76 15.10 -13.63
CA ILE A 176 -4.07 15.14 -14.31
C ILE A 176 -4.48 16.57 -14.66
N ILE A 177 -4.35 17.49 -13.70
CA ILE A 177 -4.73 18.90 -13.92
C ILE A 177 -3.87 19.50 -15.03
N MET A 178 -2.60 19.11 -15.13
CA MET A 178 -1.72 19.65 -16.16
C MET A 178 -1.98 19.03 -17.54
N ASP A 179 -2.22 17.72 -17.63
CA ASP A 179 -2.49 17.01 -18.89
C ASP A 179 -3.85 17.41 -19.49
N HIS A 180 -4.91 17.40 -18.68
CA HIS A 180 -6.28 17.70 -19.11
C HIS A 180 -6.43 19.11 -19.69
N TYR A 181 -5.64 20.07 -19.20
CA TYR A 181 -5.76 21.47 -19.61
C TYR A 181 -4.86 21.87 -20.77
N THR A 182 -3.84 21.09 -21.15
CA THR A 182 -2.74 21.69 -21.93
C THR A 182 -2.27 20.92 -23.17
N GLY A 183 -2.40 19.59 -23.24
CA GLY A 183 -2.06 18.79 -24.43
C GLY A 183 -0.65 19.02 -25.01
N ASN A 184 0.28 19.57 -24.23
CA ASN A 184 1.55 20.12 -24.73
C ASN A 184 2.76 19.44 -24.08
N ALA A 185 3.63 18.85 -24.91
CA ALA A 185 4.78 18.06 -24.47
C ALA A 185 5.80 18.84 -23.61
N LEU A 186 5.87 20.17 -23.74
CA LEU A 186 6.71 21.02 -22.89
C LEU A 186 6.20 21.06 -21.44
N LEU A 187 4.88 21.09 -21.28
CA LEU A 187 4.23 21.10 -19.98
C LEU A 187 4.27 19.73 -19.29
N VAL A 188 4.32 18.64 -20.06
CA VAL A 188 4.64 17.30 -19.53
C VAL A 188 6.04 17.30 -18.90
N LYS A 189 7.05 17.87 -19.57
CA LYS A 189 8.42 17.96 -19.01
C LYS A 189 8.47 18.85 -17.75
N VAL A 190 7.72 19.96 -17.74
CA VAL A 190 7.58 20.81 -16.55
C VAL A 190 6.84 20.07 -15.43
N ALA A 191 5.79 19.32 -15.74
CA ALA A 191 5.05 18.49 -14.78
C ALA A 191 5.96 17.40 -14.20
N THR A 192 6.82 16.78 -14.99
CA THR A 192 7.81 15.80 -14.50
C THR A 192 8.84 16.46 -13.57
N ALA A 193 9.35 17.64 -13.92
CA ALA A 193 10.24 18.39 -13.03
C ALA A 193 9.53 18.80 -11.73
N LEU A 194 8.27 19.26 -11.83
CA LEU A 194 7.43 19.58 -10.68
C LEU A 194 7.13 18.34 -9.84
N TRP A 195 6.94 17.18 -10.47
CA TRP A 195 6.73 15.89 -9.82
C TRP A 195 7.97 15.49 -9.01
N VAL A 196 9.17 15.62 -9.57
CA VAL A 196 10.43 15.37 -8.85
C VAL A 196 10.51 16.30 -7.63
N VAL A 197 10.24 17.60 -7.81
CA VAL A 197 10.26 18.59 -6.74
C VAL A 197 9.18 18.29 -5.69
N CYS A 198 7.95 17.96 -6.10
CA CYS A 198 6.84 17.60 -5.21
C CYS A 198 7.08 16.27 -4.51
N ASN A 199 7.85 15.35 -5.08
CA ASN A 199 8.28 14.12 -4.42
C ASN A 199 9.33 14.42 -3.33
N GLN A 200 10.25 15.37 -3.56
CA GLN A 200 11.21 15.81 -2.55
C GLN A 200 10.56 16.65 -1.45
N ILE A 201 9.70 17.61 -1.80
CA ILE A 201 8.82 18.31 -0.85
C ILE A 201 7.95 17.27 -0.14
N SER A 202 7.46 16.26 -0.86
CA SER A 202 6.86 15.02 -0.39
C SER A 202 7.56 14.46 0.85
N LYS A 203 8.85 14.16 0.70
CA LYS A 203 9.70 13.62 1.76
C LYS A 203 9.88 14.61 2.92
N ILE A 204 10.02 15.90 2.63
CA ILE A 204 10.17 16.96 3.65
C ILE A 204 8.87 17.17 4.43
N THR A 205 7.72 17.28 3.76
CA THR A 205 6.40 17.38 4.37
C THR A 205 6.03 16.10 5.09
N GLN A 206 6.45 14.93 4.61
CA GLN A 206 6.34 13.69 5.37
C GLN A 206 7.16 13.78 6.67
N ASN A 207 8.39 14.31 6.64
CA ASN A 207 9.18 14.54 7.85
C ASN A 207 8.55 15.56 8.82
N ILE A 208 7.74 16.50 8.34
CA ILE A 208 7.03 17.48 9.16
C ILE A 208 5.68 16.91 9.67
N VAL A 209 5.00 16.10 8.85
CA VAL A 209 3.74 15.42 9.21
C VAL A 209 4.00 14.23 10.15
N THR A 210 5.17 13.58 10.07
CA THR A 210 5.63 12.56 11.04
C THR A 210 5.79 13.15 12.42
N GLN A 211 6.27 14.41 12.50
CA GLN A 211 6.40 15.14 13.76
C GLN A 211 5.04 15.52 14.38
N ASN A 212 4.00 15.72 13.56
CA ASN A 212 2.64 16.04 14.01
C ASN A 212 1.74 14.81 14.22
N GLY A 213 2.24 13.59 14.04
CA GLY A 213 1.54 12.35 14.37
C GLY A 213 0.33 12.00 13.49
N SER A 214 0.13 12.67 12.35
CA SER A 214 -1.03 12.51 11.48
C SER A 214 -0.71 11.76 10.18
N HIS A 215 -0.02 10.61 10.26
CA HIS A 215 0.06 9.69 9.14
C HIS A 215 -1.20 8.83 9.10
N TYR A 216 -2.06 9.08 8.12
CA TYR A 216 -3.18 8.22 7.79
C TYR A 216 -2.68 7.00 6.97
N GLY A 217 -1.79 6.17 7.54
CA GLY A 217 -1.26 4.90 7.00
C GLY A 217 -0.88 4.87 5.50
N VAL A 218 -0.74 3.67 4.94
CA VAL A 218 -0.55 3.45 3.49
C VAL A 218 -1.89 3.12 2.81
N SER A 219 -2.00 3.37 1.51
CA SER A 219 -3.17 2.94 0.74
C SER A 219 -2.86 1.64 0.02
N MET A 220 -3.73 0.65 0.14
CA MET A 220 -3.66 -0.59 -0.65
C MET A 220 -4.70 -0.57 -1.75
N TYR A 221 -4.29 -1.08 -2.90
CA TYR A 221 -5.06 -1.16 -4.11
C TYR A 221 -5.21 -2.62 -4.51
N PHE A 222 -6.44 -3.02 -4.84
CA PHE A 222 -6.81 -4.39 -5.20
C PHE A 222 -7.31 -4.39 -6.64
N GLY A 223 -6.59 -5.12 -7.49
CA GLY A 223 -6.82 -5.17 -8.93
C GLY A 223 -6.08 -4.07 -9.68
N ASN A 224 -5.71 -4.36 -10.92
CA ASN A 224 -4.96 -3.45 -11.78
C ASN A 224 -5.63 -3.22 -13.14
N TYR A 225 -5.10 -2.21 -13.81
CA TYR A 225 -5.26 -1.92 -15.22
C TYR A 225 -3.87 -1.59 -15.76
N HIS A 226 -3.48 -2.17 -16.88
CA HIS A 226 -2.32 -1.74 -17.65
C HIS A 226 -2.76 -0.95 -18.88
N TYR A 227 -2.19 0.23 -19.12
CA TYR A 227 -2.40 0.96 -20.36
C TYR A 227 -1.52 0.39 -21.49
N TYR A 228 -2.11 0.33 -22.69
CA TYR A 228 -1.60 0.02 -24.04
C TYR A 228 -0.09 -0.27 -24.19
N PRO A 229 0.33 -1.33 -24.93
CA PRO A 229 -0.39 -1.96 -26.06
C PRO A 229 -1.07 -3.30 -25.79
N TYR A 230 -1.30 -3.69 -24.53
CA TYR A 230 -1.89 -5.00 -24.21
C TYR A 230 -3.38 -4.87 -23.81
N PRO A 231 -4.34 -5.27 -24.67
CA PRO A 231 -5.76 -4.97 -24.50
C PRO A 231 -6.51 -5.78 -23.41
N ASP A 232 -5.90 -6.81 -22.80
CA ASP A 232 -6.64 -7.81 -22.00
C ASP A 232 -6.34 -7.83 -20.48
N TRP A 233 -5.72 -6.80 -19.91
CA TRP A 233 -5.09 -6.91 -18.58
C TRP A 233 -5.83 -6.14 -17.47
N LEU A 234 -7.16 -6.11 -17.53
CA LEU A 234 -7.97 -5.79 -16.36
C LEU A 234 -8.09 -7.04 -15.51
N LYS A 235 -7.32 -7.09 -14.43
CA LYS A 235 -7.38 -8.22 -13.51
C LYS A 235 -7.84 -7.77 -12.13
N PRO A 236 -8.95 -8.32 -11.61
CA PRO A 236 -9.30 -8.18 -10.21
C PRO A 236 -8.18 -8.78 -9.34
N ALA A 237 -8.13 -8.38 -8.08
CA ALA A 237 -7.37 -9.13 -7.10
C ALA A 237 -8.07 -10.47 -6.84
N GLU A 238 -7.30 -11.55 -6.83
CA GLU A 238 -7.76 -12.89 -6.49
C GLU A 238 -7.24 -13.27 -5.10
N GLY A 239 -8.08 -13.88 -4.27
CA GLY A 239 -7.63 -14.46 -3.02
C GLY A 239 -8.66 -14.29 -1.91
N TRP A 240 -8.23 -13.82 -0.75
CA TRP A 240 -9.14 -13.58 0.37
C TRP A 240 -8.73 -12.36 1.19
N ILE A 241 -9.73 -11.70 1.76
CA ILE A 241 -9.57 -10.59 2.68
C ILE A 241 -10.55 -10.77 3.84
N PHE A 242 -10.08 -10.44 5.04
CA PHE A 242 -10.83 -10.47 6.28
C PHE A 242 -10.76 -9.09 6.92
N THR A 243 -11.88 -8.62 7.48
CA THR A 243 -11.91 -7.42 8.32
C THR A 243 -12.72 -7.66 9.58
N ASP A 244 -12.28 -7.08 10.69
CA ASP A 244 -13.06 -6.97 11.93
C ASP A 244 -12.98 -5.53 12.44
N GLY A 245 -14.11 -4.82 12.46
CA GLY A 245 -14.17 -3.38 12.73
C GLY A 245 -15.56 -2.90 13.09
N ILE A 246 -15.84 -1.61 12.81
CA ILE A 246 -17.12 -0.98 13.20
C ILE A 246 -18.34 -1.71 12.62
N ASN A 247 -18.23 -2.23 11.40
CA ASN A 247 -19.32 -2.95 10.74
C ASN A 247 -19.29 -4.47 11.02
N GLY A 248 -18.63 -4.86 12.11
CA GLY A 248 -18.45 -6.25 12.52
C GLY A 248 -17.41 -7.00 11.67
N LYS A 249 -17.46 -8.33 11.76
CA LYS A 249 -16.61 -9.25 11.00
C LYS A 249 -17.14 -9.40 9.58
N GLN A 250 -16.28 -9.24 8.59
CA GLN A 250 -16.58 -9.47 7.19
C GLN A 250 -15.45 -10.27 6.57
N ASN A 251 -15.79 -11.22 5.69
CA ASN A 251 -14.82 -11.96 4.89
C ASN A 251 -15.24 -11.92 3.41
N LEU A 252 -14.24 -11.95 2.54
CA LEU A 252 -14.45 -12.05 1.10
C LEU A 252 -13.40 -13.01 0.55
N THR A 253 -13.82 -13.94 -0.29
CA THR A 253 -12.93 -14.87 -0.99
C THR A 253 -13.33 -14.90 -2.47
N GLY A 254 -12.33 -15.00 -3.35
CA GLY A 254 -12.50 -14.97 -4.78
C GLY A 254 -11.92 -13.70 -5.38
N SER A 255 -12.66 -13.16 -6.35
CA SER A 255 -12.20 -12.12 -7.26
C SER A 255 -12.82 -10.77 -6.91
N PHE A 256 -12.03 -9.75 -6.59
CA PHE A 256 -12.55 -8.45 -6.15
C PHE A 256 -11.69 -7.25 -6.53
N TRP A 257 -12.31 -6.07 -6.48
CA TRP A 257 -11.72 -4.77 -6.77
C TRP A 257 -11.78 -3.85 -5.55
N GLY A 258 -10.88 -2.87 -5.48
CA GLY A 258 -10.97 -1.81 -4.48
C GLY A 258 -12.01 -0.72 -4.82
N HIS A 259 -12.94 -0.45 -3.93
CA HIS A 259 -14.06 0.49 -4.15
C HIS A 259 -13.92 1.81 -3.36
N THR A 260 -12.80 1.99 -2.64
CA THR A 260 -12.57 3.16 -1.79
C THR A 260 -12.30 4.42 -2.62
N ILE A 261 -13.35 5.22 -2.87
CA ILE A 261 -13.35 6.58 -3.49
C ILE A 261 -12.31 6.75 -4.61
N ALA A 262 -12.76 6.63 -5.87
CA ALA A 262 -12.06 6.89 -7.13
C ALA A 262 -10.67 6.23 -7.30
N GLY A 263 -10.55 5.36 -8.30
CA GLY A 263 -9.29 4.69 -8.68
C GLY A 263 -8.10 5.67 -8.68
N GLY A 264 -6.99 5.23 -8.07
CA GLY A 264 -5.76 5.99 -8.08
C GLY A 264 -4.92 5.59 -9.29
N TRP A 265 -4.46 6.58 -10.04
CA TRP A 265 -3.41 6.41 -11.04
C TRP A 265 -2.09 6.18 -10.30
N GLN A 266 -1.37 5.13 -10.70
CA GLN A 266 -0.04 4.86 -10.18
C GLN A 266 0.93 4.84 -11.36
N PRO A 267 1.86 5.82 -11.45
CA PRO A 267 2.99 5.68 -12.36
C PRO A 267 3.89 4.58 -11.80
N GLN A 268 4.21 3.59 -12.64
CA GLN A 268 5.36 2.71 -12.40
C GLN A 268 6.62 3.38 -12.99
N ASP A 269 7.80 2.82 -12.65
CA ASP A 269 9.11 3.39 -13.03
C ASP A 269 9.36 3.38 -14.55
N ASP A 270 8.54 2.64 -15.30
CA ASP A 270 8.43 2.71 -16.75
C ASP A 270 7.18 3.52 -17.13
N TRP A 271 7.22 4.25 -18.25
CA TRP A 271 6.21 5.22 -18.73
C TRP A 271 4.78 4.69 -18.99
N TYR A 272 4.38 3.58 -18.36
CA TYR A 272 3.09 2.94 -18.45
C TYR A 272 2.12 3.45 -17.38
N MET A 273 0.91 3.79 -17.84
CA MET A 273 -0.18 4.24 -16.97
C MET A 273 -0.94 3.04 -16.42
N ASN A 274 -1.01 2.90 -15.09
CA ASN A 274 -1.86 1.88 -14.47
C ASN A 274 -2.96 2.53 -13.61
N TYR A 275 -4.23 2.17 -13.87
CA TYR A 275 -5.31 2.44 -12.92
C TYR A 275 -5.29 1.34 -11.87
N THR A 276 -5.22 1.74 -10.61
CA THR A 276 -5.30 0.81 -9.49
C THR A 276 -6.49 1.20 -8.65
N TRP A 277 -7.23 0.19 -8.21
CA TRP A 277 -8.50 0.40 -7.51
C TRP A 277 -8.25 0.33 -6.01
N ARG A 278 -8.32 1.49 -5.35
CA ARG A 278 -7.99 1.56 -3.92
C ARG A 278 -9.08 0.83 -3.14
N GLY A 279 -8.71 -0.13 -2.30
CA GLY A 279 -9.68 -0.81 -1.45
C GLY A 279 -9.32 -0.82 0.03
N CYS A 280 -8.13 -0.33 0.40
CA CYS A 280 -7.77 -0.13 1.79
C CYS A 280 -7.10 1.24 1.95
N LEU A 281 -7.56 2.02 2.93
CA LEU A 281 -7.02 3.32 3.28
C LEU A 281 -6.48 3.29 4.70
N GLY A 282 -5.28 3.86 4.88
CA GLY A 282 -4.68 4.01 6.20
C GLY A 282 -4.18 2.70 6.79
N PHE A 283 -3.75 1.77 5.94
CA PHE A 283 -3.16 0.52 6.39
C PHE A 283 -1.89 0.77 7.21
N SER A 284 -1.73 0.06 8.31
CA SER A 284 -0.54 0.05 9.14
C SER A 284 -0.34 -1.38 9.66
N GLY A 285 0.85 -1.94 9.45
CA GLY A 285 1.09 -3.35 9.76
C GLY A 285 2.20 -3.95 8.92
N LEU A 286 2.00 -5.22 8.54
CA LEU A 286 2.98 -6.03 7.84
C LEU A 286 2.43 -6.46 6.48
N ILE A 287 3.27 -6.39 5.45
CA ILE A 287 3.00 -6.94 4.13
C ILE A 287 4.14 -7.87 3.75
N ILE A 288 3.85 -9.05 3.25
CA ILE A 288 4.82 -10.06 2.82
C ILE A 288 4.53 -10.40 1.36
N TYR A 289 5.46 -10.07 0.48
CA TYR A 289 5.38 -10.36 -0.94
C TYR A 289 6.02 -11.71 -1.24
N THR A 290 5.30 -12.54 -1.99
CA THR A 290 5.79 -13.83 -2.50
C THR A 290 5.85 -13.75 -4.01
N GLY A 291 6.98 -13.29 -4.55
CA GLY A 291 7.13 -12.98 -5.97
C GLY A 291 6.50 -11.64 -6.36
N LEU A 292 6.12 -11.49 -7.63
CA LEU A 292 5.66 -10.22 -8.20
C LEU A 292 4.18 -9.90 -7.91
N ASP A 293 3.33 -10.92 -7.76
CA ASP A 293 1.89 -10.71 -7.85
C ASP A 293 1.12 -10.97 -6.56
N ASN A 294 1.65 -11.73 -5.60
CA ASN A 294 0.92 -12.10 -4.37
C ASN A 294 1.44 -11.37 -3.15
N ALA A 295 0.52 -10.83 -2.35
CA ALA A 295 0.80 -10.14 -1.11
C ALA A 295 -0.05 -10.71 0.03
N TYR A 296 0.63 -11.17 1.08
CA TYR A 296 0.03 -11.40 2.38
C TYR A 296 0.09 -10.13 3.20
N PHE A 297 -0.97 -9.77 3.89
CA PHE A 297 -0.95 -8.61 4.77
C PHE A 297 -1.70 -8.89 6.07
N ILE A 298 -1.24 -8.24 7.13
CA ILE A 298 -1.83 -8.29 8.46
C ILE A 298 -1.61 -6.96 9.14
N GLY A 299 -2.68 -6.34 9.62
CA GLY A 299 -2.57 -5.00 10.19
C GLY A 299 -3.89 -4.36 10.57
N SER A 300 -3.86 -3.04 10.69
CA SER A 300 -5.02 -2.20 10.92
C SER A 300 -5.24 -1.26 9.75
N ALA A 301 -6.48 -0.87 9.52
CA ALA A 301 -6.86 0.06 8.46
C ALA A 301 -7.93 1.04 8.94
N LEU A 302 -7.95 2.24 8.35
CA LEU A 302 -8.98 3.24 8.63
C LEU A 302 -10.28 2.92 7.91
N HIS A 303 -10.18 2.43 6.68
CA HIS A 303 -11.32 2.08 5.86
C HIS A 303 -10.91 0.99 4.86
N VAL A 304 -11.71 -0.05 4.79
CA VAL A 304 -11.63 -1.08 3.75
C VAL A 304 -12.95 -1.04 2.99
N HIS A 305 -12.87 -1.01 1.66
CA HIS A 305 -14.02 -1.11 0.78
C HIS A 305 -13.63 -1.84 -0.49
N VAL A 306 -14.17 -3.04 -0.68
CA VAL A 306 -13.91 -3.90 -1.83
C VAL A 306 -15.21 -4.56 -2.32
N GLY A 307 -15.29 -4.92 -3.59
CA GLY A 307 -16.44 -5.63 -4.14
C GLY A 307 -16.15 -6.38 -5.43
N PHE A 308 -17.03 -7.30 -5.80
CA PHE A 308 -16.87 -8.15 -7.00
C PHE A 308 -17.01 -7.37 -8.30
N ASN A 309 -17.86 -6.34 -8.30
CA ASN A 309 -18.04 -5.50 -9.48
C ASN A 309 -16.85 -4.56 -9.64
N ARG A 310 -16.57 -4.16 -10.88
CA ARG A 310 -15.58 -3.11 -11.13
C ARG A 310 -16.16 -1.75 -10.70
N PRO A 311 -15.37 -0.89 -10.01
CA PRO A 311 -15.81 0.45 -9.62
C PRO A 311 -16.10 1.39 -10.79
#